data_AF-A0A7S2PP61-F1
#
_entry.id   AF-A0A7S2PP61-F1
#
_cell.length_a   1.000
_cell.length_b   1.000
_cell.length_c   1.000
_cell.angle_alpha   90.00
_cell.angle_beta   90.00
_cell.angle_gamma   90.00
#
_symmetry.space_group_name_H-M   'P 1'
#
loop_
_entity.id
_entity.type
_entity.pdbx_description
1 polymer ?
#
loop_
_entity_poly.entity_id
_entity_poly.type
_entity_poly.pdbx_seq_one_letter_code
_entity_poly.pdbx_strand_id
1 'polypeptide(L)'
;MKSPSTLIALTALCQSASTLAFAPTSTGERASKTRCEASRRDFLSTAVATAGIAASSATLLTPLPGAAKGLGEGGLPDGAAQFSRVIKVKAQLKSVAKRVAEQPDDITKEEWDKIDDFLRTVYSAGNDMKVISKGIFDPSKKEKADEDIKLLQKVVQAAQKPVAQKDVKGFSAIASKADGLFDDFLDQLRDVPDEL
;
A
#
# COMPACT_ATOMS: atom_id res chain seq x y z
N MET A 1 20.92 46.26 16.55
CA MET A 1 22.16 45.61 16.06
C MET A 1 21.72 44.57 15.03
N LYS A 2 21.59 44.96 13.77
CA LYS A 2 22.47 44.66 12.62
C LYS A 2 22.73 43.15 12.42
N SER A 3 22.01 42.57 11.45
CA SER A 3 22.30 41.31 10.73
C SER A 3 23.59 41.42 9.89
N PRO A 4 24.16 40.28 9.43
CA PRO A 4 23.97 39.86 8.02
C PRO A 4 23.78 38.31 7.90
N SER A 5 22.87 37.78 7.08
CA SER A 5 22.86 37.66 5.60
C SER A 5 24.09 36.95 5.00
N THR A 6 23.94 35.68 4.61
CA THR A 6 24.82 35.00 3.66
C THR A 6 24.00 34.23 2.63
N LEU A 7 24.07 34.71 1.39
CA LEU A 7 23.62 34.12 0.13
C LEU A 7 24.69 33.16 -0.40
N ILE A 8 24.32 32.00 -0.94
CA ILE A 8 25.13 31.28 -1.94
C ILE A 8 24.22 30.82 -3.08
N ALA A 9 24.71 31.06 -4.29
CA ALA A 9 24.01 31.07 -5.57
C ALA A 9 24.15 29.76 -6.38
N LEU A 10 23.29 29.68 -7.39
CA LEU A 10 23.16 28.77 -8.55
C LEU A 10 24.44 28.15 -9.12
N THR A 11 24.30 26.95 -9.69
CA THR A 11 24.69 26.67 -11.09
C THR A 11 23.83 25.56 -11.72
N ALA A 12 23.40 25.82 -12.96
CA ALA A 12 22.58 24.98 -13.82
C ALA A 12 23.41 23.96 -14.62
N LEU A 13 22.78 22.89 -15.12
CA LEU A 13 23.22 22.23 -16.35
C LEU A 13 22.02 21.71 -17.15
N CYS A 14 21.79 22.36 -18.28
CA CYS A 14 20.94 21.88 -19.37
C CYS A 14 21.62 20.73 -20.10
N GLN A 15 20.85 19.73 -20.53
CA GLN A 15 21.18 18.93 -21.71
C GLN A 15 19.92 18.68 -22.55
N SER A 16 20.02 19.08 -23.81
CA SER A 16 19.04 18.99 -24.89
C SER A 16 19.68 18.24 -26.05
N ALA A 17 18.96 17.30 -26.66
CA ALA A 17 19.20 16.65 -27.96
C ALA A 17 18.21 15.46 -28.08
N SER A 18 17.55 15.12 -29.18
CA SER A 18 17.52 15.63 -30.55
C SER A 18 16.25 15.09 -31.22
N THR A 19 15.62 15.92 -32.04
CA THR A 19 14.63 15.59 -33.07
C THR A 19 15.22 14.73 -34.18
N LEU A 20 14.51 13.69 -34.63
CA LEU A 20 14.53 13.26 -36.03
C LEU A 20 13.11 12.88 -36.49
N ALA A 21 12.74 13.52 -37.59
CA ALA A 21 11.47 13.42 -38.30
C ALA A 21 11.41 12.16 -39.18
N PHE A 22 10.20 11.60 -39.34
CA PHE A 22 9.86 10.81 -40.52
C PHE A 22 8.42 11.15 -40.94
N ALA A 23 8.30 11.61 -42.19
CA ALA A 23 7.08 12.08 -42.83
C ALA A 23 6.23 10.91 -43.39
N PRO A 24 4.96 11.14 -43.74
CA PRO A 24 3.97 10.09 -43.99
C PRO A 24 3.88 9.69 -45.46
N THR A 25 3.58 8.42 -45.72
CA THR A 25 3.17 7.93 -47.05
C THR A 25 1.73 7.44 -46.99
N SER A 26 0.90 8.12 -47.78
CA SER A 26 -0.48 7.79 -48.09
C SER A 26 -0.60 6.60 -49.04
N THR A 27 -1.50 5.67 -48.76
CA THR A 27 -2.19 4.81 -49.75
C THR A 27 -3.44 4.33 -49.00
N GLY A 28 -4.70 4.57 -49.39
CA GLY A 28 -5.28 4.57 -50.73
C GLY A 28 -6.29 3.42 -50.78
N GLU A 29 -7.54 3.74 -51.14
CA GLU A 29 -8.62 2.83 -51.57
C GLU A 29 -9.47 2.11 -50.50
N ARG A 30 -10.76 2.48 -50.38
CA ARG A 30 -11.95 2.01 -51.15
C ARG A 30 -12.29 0.56 -50.81
N ALA A 31 -13.53 0.12 -50.64
CA ALA A 31 -14.85 0.73 -50.59
C ALA A 31 -15.83 -0.42 -50.30
N SER A 32 -17.06 -0.03 -49.98
CA SER A 32 -18.29 -0.75 -50.34
C SER A 32 -18.88 -1.73 -49.33
N LYS A 33 -19.99 -1.24 -48.78
CA LYS A 33 -21.36 -1.81 -48.88
C LYS A 33 -21.81 -2.88 -47.89
N THR A 34 -22.78 -2.42 -47.10
CA THR A 34 -24.09 -3.03 -46.81
C THR A 34 -24.11 -4.39 -46.13
N ARG A 35 -24.73 -4.44 -44.95
CA ARG A 35 -26.09 -4.99 -44.78
C ARG A 35 -26.64 -4.66 -43.39
N CYS A 36 -27.85 -4.12 -43.34
CA CYS A 36 -28.70 -4.18 -42.16
C CYS A 36 -29.22 -5.61 -42.02
N GLU A 37 -28.99 -6.25 -40.89
CA GLU A 37 -29.95 -7.23 -40.38
C GLU A 37 -29.81 -7.33 -38.86
N ALA A 38 -30.89 -6.95 -38.19
CA ALA A 38 -31.08 -7.15 -36.78
C ALA A 38 -31.30 -8.65 -36.55
N SER A 39 -30.44 -9.30 -35.78
CA SER A 39 -30.75 -10.59 -35.18
C SER A 39 -30.34 -10.57 -33.71
N ARG A 40 -31.36 -10.61 -32.85
CA ARG A 40 -31.24 -10.75 -31.41
C ARG A 40 -31.08 -12.23 -31.11
N ARG A 41 -30.07 -12.55 -30.29
CA ARG A 41 -29.74 -13.87 -29.72
C ARG A 41 -28.89 -14.75 -30.62
N ASP A 42 -27.59 -14.68 -30.39
CA ASP A 42 -26.74 -15.86 -30.38
C ASP A 42 -25.84 -15.77 -29.14
N PHE A 43 -26.28 -16.47 -28.10
CA PHE A 43 -25.46 -16.88 -26.98
C PHE A 43 -24.55 -18.01 -27.48
N LEU A 44 -23.26 -17.92 -27.13
CA LEU A 44 -22.27 -19.00 -27.23
C LEU A 44 -21.83 -19.39 -28.65
N SER A 45 -20.85 -18.65 -29.20
CA SER A 45 -19.71 -19.26 -29.91
C SER A 45 -18.55 -18.29 -30.07
N THR A 46 -17.43 -18.66 -29.43
CA THR A 46 -16.07 -18.72 -29.98
C THR A 46 -15.57 -17.56 -30.85
N ALA A 47 -14.57 -16.82 -30.34
CA ALA A 47 -13.42 -16.43 -31.16
C ALA A 47 -12.16 -16.29 -30.32
N VAL A 48 -11.12 -16.93 -30.83
CA VAL A 48 -9.75 -16.95 -30.37
C VAL A 48 -9.00 -15.72 -30.91
N ALA A 49 -7.86 -15.44 -30.26
CA ALA A 49 -6.68 -14.75 -30.77
C ALA A 49 -6.53 -13.21 -30.68
N THR A 50 -5.37 -12.90 -30.07
CA THR A 50 -4.37 -11.88 -30.42
C THR A 50 -4.53 -10.44 -29.92
N ALA A 51 -3.91 -10.22 -28.76
CA ALA A 51 -2.73 -9.36 -28.55
C ALA A 51 -2.68 -7.99 -29.26
N GLY A 52 -2.69 -6.95 -28.42
CA GLY A 52 -1.87 -5.75 -28.62
C GLY A 52 -2.62 -4.44 -28.45
N ILE A 53 -2.58 -3.82 -27.25
CA ILE A 53 -2.44 -2.37 -27.09
C ILE A 53 -1.55 -2.09 -25.86
N ALA A 54 -0.75 -1.04 -26.03
CA ALA A 54 0.43 -0.62 -25.32
C ALA A 54 0.27 -0.20 -23.85
N ALA A 55 1.43 -0.22 -23.20
CA ALA A 55 1.74 0.34 -21.89
C ALA A 55 1.23 1.78 -21.73
N SER A 56 0.41 1.96 -20.69
CA SER A 56 0.24 3.25 -20.02
C SER A 56 0.35 2.98 -18.51
N SER A 57 1.36 3.61 -17.91
CA SER A 57 1.68 3.51 -16.50
C SER A 57 0.57 4.15 -15.67
N ALA A 58 -0.37 3.32 -15.22
CA ALA A 58 -1.28 3.63 -14.14
C ALA A 58 -1.16 2.49 -13.13
N THR A 59 -0.37 2.69 -12.08
CA THR A 59 -0.45 1.90 -10.85
C THR A 59 -1.77 2.22 -10.16
N LEU A 60 -2.85 1.71 -10.75
CA LEU A 60 -4.14 1.57 -10.10
C LEU A 60 -3.99 0.38 -9.14
N LEU A 61 -3.99 0.68 -7.84
CA LEU A 61 -4.24 -0.32 -6.81
C LEU A 61 -5.60 -0.94 -7.11
N THR A 62 -5.59 -2.12 -7.71
CA THR A 62 -6.74 -3.01 -7.77
C THR A 62 -7.00 -3.56 -6.37
N PRO A 63 -8.24 -3.52 -5.86
CA PRO A 63 -8.59 -4.22 -4.64
C PRO A 63 -8.42 -5.72 -4.90
N LEU A 64 -7.54 -6.36 -4.13
CA LEU A 64 -7.30 -7.78 -4.20
C LEU A 64 -8.62 -8.50 -3.87
N PRO A 65 -9.23 -9.27 -4.79
CA PRO A 65 -10.34 -10.14 -4.41
C PRO A 65 -9.81 -11.15 -3.40
N GLY A 66 -10.52 -11.29 -2.28
CA GLY A 66 -10.21 -12.27 -1.26
C GLY A 66 -10.14 -13.67 -1.89
N ALA A 67 -8.93 -14.14 -2.13
CA ALA A 67 -8.65 -15.52 -2.52
C ALA A 67 -8.77 -16.40 -1.28
N ALA A 68 -10.01 -16.64 -0.87
CA ALA A 68 -10.34 -17.81 -0.10
C ALA A 68 -10.49 -18.99 -1.07
N LYS A 69 -9.81 -20.10 -0.73
CA LYS A 69 -10.05 -21.48 -1.17
C LYS A 69 -9.10 -22.05 -2.24
N GLY A 70 -7.99 -22.58 -1.72
CA GLY A 70 -7.57 -23.97 -1.94
C GLY A 70 -6.56 -24.23 -3.06
N LEU A 71 -5.29 -24.42 -2.70
CA LEU A 71 -4.32 -25.24 -3.45
C LEU A 71 -3.16 -25.65 -2.52
N GLY A 72 -3.13 -26.92 -2.10
CA GLY A 72 -2.03 -27.59 -1.40
C GLY A 72 -2.31 -27.97 0.06
N GLU A 73 -2.46 -29.26 0.35
CA GLU A 73 -2.54 -29.88 1.69
C GLU A 73 -1.21 -29.74 2.46
N GLY A 74 -0.84 -28.49 2.74
CA GLY A 74 0.42 -28.09 3.36
C GLY A 74 0.49 -26.57 3.47
N GLY A 75 -0.66 -25.93 3.70
CA GLY A 75 -0.75 -24.50 3.92
C GLY A 75 0.15 -24.12 5.10
N LEU A 76 0.88 -23.00 4.96
CA LEU A 76 1.69 -22.39 6.01
C LEU A 76 1.02 -22.58 7.39
N PRO A 77 1.78 -22.99 8.43
CA PRO A 77 1.22 -23.21 9.77
C PRO A 77 0.35 -22.02 10.17
N ASP A 78 -0.79 -22.32 10.80
CA ASP A 78 -1.81 -21.34 11.16
C ASP A 78 -1.13 -20.14 11.87
N GLY A 79 -1.17 -18.95 11.26
CA GLY A 79 -0.48 -17.76 11.75
C GLY A 79 0.72 -17.26 10.93
N ALA A 80 1.39 -18.06 10.09
CA ALA A 80 2.57 -17.60 9.35
C ALA A 80 2.23 -16.60 8.22
N ALA A 81 1.07 -16.77 7.57
CA ALA A 81 0.57 -15.80 6.59
C ALA A 81 0.15 -14.48 7.27
N GLN A 82 -0.45 -14.57 8.45
CA GLN A 82 -0.85 -13.46 9.31
C GLN A 82 0.40 -12.68 9.75
N PHE A 83 1.43 -13.38 10.21
CA PHE A 83 2.71 -12.78 10.60
C PHE A 83 3.35 -12.04 9.43
N SER A 84 3.39 -12.65 8.24
CA SER A 84 3.90 -12.00 7.03
C SER A 84 3.13 -10.72 6.69
N ARG A 85 1.81 -10.69 6.91
CA ARG A 85 1.02 -9.47 6.72
C ARG A 85 1.35 -8.40 7.76
N VAL A 86 1.48 -8.77 9.04
CA VAL A 86 1.86 -7.84 10.12
C VAL A 86 3.20 -7.16 9.81
N ILE A 87 4.22 -7.93 9.43
CA ILE A 87 5.53 -7.39 9.06
C ILE A 87 5.44 -6.42 7.88
N LYS A 88 4.68 -6.77 6.83
CA LYS A 88 4.47 -5.91 5.66
C LYS A 88 3.76 -4.60 6.04
N VAL A 89 2.69 -4.67 6.83
CA VAL A 89 1.93 -3.50 7.27
C VAL A 89 2.79 -2.57 8.10
N LYS A 90 3.60 -3.11 9.02
CA LYS A 90 4.58 -2.32 9.78
C LYS A 90 5.57 -1.59 8.86
N ALA A 91 6.16 -2.29 7.89
CA ALA A 91 7.09 -1.67 6.96
C ALA A 91 6.42 -0.57 6.12
N GLN A 92 5.18 -0.79 5.66
CA GLN A 92 4.40 0.21 4.96
C GLN A 92 4.06 1.41 5.84
N LEU A 93 3.74 1.20 7.11
CA LEU A 93 3.47 2.28 8.06
C LEU A 93 4.68 3.19 8.22
N LYS A 94 5.89 2.62 8.36
CA LYS A 94 7.13 3.41 8.40
C LYS A 94 7.35 4.19 7.10
N SER A 95 7.09 3.58 5.94
CA SER A 95 7.22 4.24 4.63
C SER A 95 6.25 5.41 4.48
N VAL A 96 4.98 5.22 4.86
CA VAL A 96 3.95 6.27 4.83
C VAL A 96 4.29 7.39 5.81
N ALA A 97 4.69 7.06 7.04
CA ALA A 97 5.10 8.05 8.04
C ALA A 97 6.30 8.89 7.55
N LYS A 98 7.27 8.24 6.90
CA LYS A 98 8.43 8.91 6.30
C LYS A 98 8.02 9.85 5.16
N ARG A 99 7.21 9.38 4.20
CA ARG A 99 6.70 10.21 3.09
C ARG A 99 5.94 11.43 3.60
N VAL A 100 5.11 11.25 4.64
CA VAL A 100 4.34 12.35 5.23
C VAL A 100 5.24 13.36 5.93
N ALA A 101 6.33 12.91 6.57
CA ALA A 101 7.28 13.78 7.25
C ALA A 101 8.24 14.52 6.32
N GLU A 102 8.70 13.89 5.23
CA GLU A 102 9.71 14.44 4.33
C GLU A 102 9.14 15.45 3.34
N GLN A 103 7.90 15.24 2.89
CA GLN A 103 7.28 16.03 1.82
C GLN A 103 5.85 16.43 2.20
N PRO A 104 5.66 17.19 3.29
CA PRO A 104 4.34 17.53 3.82
C PRO A 104 3.49 18.39 2.87
N ASP A 105 4.14 19.26 2.10
CA ASP A 105 3.48 20.21 1.19
C ASP A 105 3.02 19.57 -0.12
N ASP A 106 3.64 18.45 -0.52
CA ASP A 106 3.35 17.73 -1.76
C ASP A 106 2.27 16.64 -1.59
N ILE A 107 1.65 16.53 -0.41
CA ILE A 107 0.64 15.49 -0.14
C ILE A 107 -0.71 15.96 -0.64
N THR A 108 -1.18 15.36 -1.72
CA THR A 108 -2.49 15.69 -2.28
C THR A 108 -3.63 15.17 -1.41
N LYS A 109 -4.85 15.65 -1.65
CA LYS A 109 -6.04 15.15 -0.93
C LYS A 109 -6.21 13.64 -1.16
N GLU A 110 -5.97 13.18 -2.38
CA GLU A 110 -6.10 11.78 -2.78
C GLU A 110 -5.06 10.90 -2.07
N GLU A 111 -3.87 11.44 -1.78
CA GLU A 111 -2.88 10.74 -0.95
C GLU A 111 -3.32 10.64 0.51
N TRP A 112 -3.91 11.70 1.08
CA TRP A 112 -4.51 11.62 2.43
C TRP A 112 -5.65 10.60 2.51
N ASP A 113 -6.50 10.52 1.48
CA ASP A 113 -7.57 9.51 1.41
C ASP A 113 -7.00 8.08 1.37
N LYS A 114 -5.90 7.85 0.63
CA LYS A 114 -5.17 6.57 0.64
C LYS A 114 -4.54 6.27 2.00
N ILE A 115 -4.10 7.28 2.74
CA ILE A 115 -3.60 7.11 4.11
C ILE A 115 -4.73 6.68 5.05
N ASP A 116 -5.94 7.25 4.93
CA ASP A 116 -7.12 6.79 5.69
C ASP A 116 -7.44 5.31 5.40
N ASP A 117 -7.47 4.92 4.12
CA ASP A 117 -7.69 3.53 3.74
C ASP A 117 -6.58 2.61 4.24
N PHE A 118 -5.32 3.07 4.21
CA PHE A 118 -4.21 2.32 4.78
C PHE A 118 -4.37 2.12 6.29
N LEU A 119 -4.85 3.11 7.04
CA LEU A 119 -5.14 2.95 8.47
C LEU A 119 -6.14 1.83 8.75
N ARG A 120 -7.11 1.57 7.87
CA ARG A 120 -8.01 0.40 7.99
C ARG A 120 -7.27 -0.92 7.84
N THR A 121 -6.23 -0.94 7.01
CA THR A 121 -5.31 -2.08 6.89
C THR A 121 -4.49 -2.25 8.17
N VAL A 122 -3.99 -1.16 8.77
CA VAL A 122 -3.29 -1.21 10.06
C VAL A 122 -4.19 -1.73 11.18
N TYR A 123 -5.45 -1.29 11.23
CA TYR A 123 -6.44 -1.83 12.17
C TYR A 123 -6.65 -3.35 11.98
N SER A 124 -6.75 -3.78 10.72
CA SER A 124 -6.92 -5.18 10.36
C SER A 124 -5.69 -6.03 10.72
N ALA A 125 -4.49 -5.46 10.69
CA ALA A 125 -3.29 -6.12 11.17
C ALA A 125 -3.37 -6.44 12.67
N GLY A 126 -4.11 -5.66 13.48
CA GLY A 126 -4.42 -6.02 14.86
C GLY A 126 -5.22 -7.32 14.99
N ASN A 127 -6.10 -7.63 14.02
CA ASN A 127 -6.79 -8.92 13.99
C ASN A 127 -5.85 -10.06 13.61
N ASP A 128 -4.90 -9.82 12.68
CA ASP A 128 -3.85 -10.78 12.35
C ASP A 128 -2.94 -11.06 13.57
N MET A 129 -2.54 -10.01 14.31
CA MET A 129 -1.81 -10.13 15.57
C MET A 129 -2.56 -10.96 16.60
N LYS A 130 -3.89 -10.81 16.70
CA LYS A 130 -4.73 -11.64 17.57
C LYS A 130 -4.77 -13.12 17.19
N VAL A 131 -4.62 -13.44 15.91
CA VAL A 131 -4.48 -14.85 15.48
C VAL A 131 -3.11 -15.38 15.90
N ILE A 132 -2.06 -14.58 15.73
CA ILE A 132 -0.69 -14.93 16.11
C ILE A 132 -0.56 -15.09 17.64
N SER A 133 -1.18 -14.22 18.44
CA SER A 133 -1.10 -14.27 19.91
C SER A 133 -1.69 -15.55 20.52
N LYS A 134 -2.52 -16.29 19.77
CA LYS A 134 -3.00 -17.62 20.19
C LYS A 134 -1.87 -18.66 20.29
N GLY A 135 -0.79 -18.47 19.54
CA GLY A 135 0.40 -19.31 19.59
C GLY A 135 1.36 -19.00 20.75
N ILE A 136 1.11 -17.94 21.53
CA ILE A 136 1.90 -17.62 22.72
C ILE A 136 1.42 -18.50 23.88
N PHE A 137 2.32 -19.32 24.41
CA PHE A 137 2.03 -20.23 25.53
C PHE A 137 2.23 -19.57 26.90
N ASP A 138 3.15 -18.60 27.00
CA ASP A 138 3.34 -17.83 28.24
C ASP A 138 2.15 -16.88 28.47
N PRO A 139 1.43 -17.00 29.60
CA PRO A 139 0.22 -16.21 29.85
C PRO A 139 0.52 -14.71 30.01
N SER A 140 1.69 -14.35 30.55
CA SER A 140 2.08 -12.96 30.77
C SER A 140 2.44 -12.27 29.46
N LYS A 141 3.21 -12.95 28.59
CA LYS A 141 3.51 -12.45 27.23
C LYS A 141 2.25 -12.33 26.40
N LYS A 142 1.31 -13.28 26.55
CA LYS A 142 0.03 -13.27 25.86
C LYS A 142 -0.86 -12.11 26.30
N GLU A 143 -0.92 -11.81 27.59
CA GLU A 143 -1.66 -10.67 28.12
C GLU A 143 -1.11 -9.35 27.56
N LYS A 144 0.21 -9.16 27.58
CA LYS A 144 0.87 -8.00 26.95
C LYS A 144 0.57 -7.90 25.46
N ALA A 145 0.67 -9.01 24.73
CA ALA A 145 0.33 -9.04 23.31
C ALA A 145 -1.13 -8.61 23.05
N ASP A 146 -2.08 -9.04 23.89
CA ASP A 146 -3.49 -8.64 23.78
C ASP A 146 -3.71 -7.16 24.16
N GLU A 147 -2.92 -6.60 25.07
CA GLU A 147 -2.89 -5.17 25.37
C GLU A 147 -2.36 -4.35 24.18
N ASP A 148 -1.23 -4.77 23.61
CA ASP A 148 -0.61 -4.12 22.45
C ASP A 148 -1.55 -4.10 21.26
N ILE A 149 -2.27 -5.21 21.00
CA ILE A 149 -3.29 -5.29 19.95
C ILE A 149 -4.40 -4.26 20.17
N LYS A 150 -4.94 -4.17 21.39
CA LYS A 150 -6.02 -3.22 21.72
C LYS A 150 -5.53 -1.78 21.60
N LEU A 151 -4.32 -1.50 22.08
CA LEU A 151 -3.70 -0.18 22.00
C LEU A 151 -3.46 0.21 20.54
N LEU A 152 -2.95 -0.71 19.70
CA LEU A 152 -2.71 -0.46 18.30
C LEU A 152 -4.01 -0.04 17.60
N GLN A 153 -5.08 -0.80 17.81
CA GLN A 153 -6.39 -0.51 17.22
C GLN A 153 -6.93 0.86 17.66
N LYS A 154 -6.78 1.22 18.95
CA LYS A 154 -7.18 2.54 19.47
C LYS A 154 -6.32 3.68 18.89
N VAL A 155 -5.01 3.48 18.80
CA VAL A 155 -4.06 4.46 18.25
C VAL A 155 -4.37 4.72 16.78
N VAL A 156 -4.67 3.67 16.01
CA VAL A 156 -5.09 3.77 14.60
C VAL A 156 -6.42 4.51 14.45
N GLN A 157 -7.41 4.25 15.31
CA GLN A 157 -8.66 5.01 15.31
C GLN A 157 -8.42 6.49 15.63
N ALA A 158 -7.54 6.78 16.59
CA ALA A 158 -7.14 8.15 16.92
C ALA A 158 -6.42 8.84 15.74
N ALA A 159 -5.75 8.08 14.87
CA ALA A 159 -5.07 8.56 13.66
C ALA A 159 -6.03 9.12 12.60
N GLN A 160 -7.30 8.71 12.60
CA GLN A 160 -8.28 9.20 11.63
C GLN A 160 -8.48 10.72 11.73
N LYS A 161 -8.42 11.27 12.95
CA LYS A 161 -8.58 12.72 13.17
C LYS A 161 -7.46 13.54 12.52
N PRO A 162 -6.16 13.29 12.78
CA PRO A 162 -5.09 14.02 12.11
C PRO A 162 -5.05 13.76 10.60
N VAL A 163 -5.41 12.56 10.12
CA VAL A 163 -5.51 12.32 8.67
C VAL A 163 -6.61 13.19 8.03
N ALA A 164 -7.80 13.25 8.63
CA ALA A 164 -8.89 14.12 8.16
C ALA A 164 -8.53 15.61 8.22
N GLN A 165 -7.73 16.01 9.21
CA GLN A 165 -7.23 17.38 9.37
C GLN A 165 -5.96 17.67 8.56
N LYS A 166 -5.39 16.67 7.87
CA LYS A 166 -4.09 16.75 7.19
C LYS A 166 -2.96 17.23 8.12
N ASP A 167 -3.06 16.88 9.40
CA ASP A 167 -2.09 17.22 10.42
C ASP A 167 -0.93 16.22 10.37
N VAL A 168 0.14 16.64 9.69
CA VAL A 168 1.40 15.91 9.55
C VAL A 168 1.98 15.54 10.91
N LYS A 169 2.03 16.50 11.86
CA LYS A 169 2.65 16.26 13.18
C LYS A 169 1.83 15.28 14.01
N GLY A 170 0.51 15.44 13.99
CA GLY A 170 -0.43 14.52 14.64
C GLY A 170 -0.33 13.11 14.06
N PHE A 171 -0.27 12.98 12.74
CA PHE A 171 -0.12 11.69 12.08
C PHE A 171 1.22 11.03 12.40
N SER A 172 2.35 11.75 12.29
CA SER A 172 3.69 11.19 12.56
C SER A 172 3.85 10.73 14.01
N ALA A 173 3.28 11.46 14.97
CA ALA A 173 3.31 11.06 16.39
C ALA A 173 2.52 9.76 16.63
N ILE A 174 1.37 9.62 15.98
CA ILE A 174 0.53 8.42 16.08
C ILE A 174 1.15 7.23 15.34
N ALA A 175 1.70 7.46 14.15
CA ALA A 175 2.39 6.44 13.37
C ALA A 175 3.61 5.88 14.13
N SER A 176 4.38 6.73 14.82
CA SER A 176 5.50 6.28 15.67
C SER A 176 5.03 5.41 16.84
N LYS A 177 3.90 5.77 17.49
CA LYS A 177 3.31 4.95 18.55
C LYS A 177 2.83 3.60 18.02
N ALA A 178 2.17 3.58 16.86
CA ALA A 178 1.71 2.35 16.24
C ALA A 178 2.88 1.45 15.83
N ASP A 179 3.97 2.03 15.31
CA ASP A 179 5.20 1.30 15.00
C ASP A 179 5.83 0.66 16.26
N GLY A 180 5.90 1.41 17.37
CA GLY A 180 6.34 0.90 18.66
C GLY A 180 5.51 -0.29 19.15
N LEU A 181 4.17 -0.21 19.04
CA LEU A 181 3.28 -1.32 19.41
C LEU A 181 3.46 -2.56 18.53
N PHE A 182 3.83 -2.39 17.25
CA PHE A 182 4.23 -3.53 16.43
C PHE A 182 5.56 -4.13 16.90
N ASP A 183 6.54 -3.32 17.30
CA ASP A 183 7.80 -3.81 17.89
C ASP A 183 7.55 -4.56 19.21
N ASP A 184 6.82 -3.96 20.15
CA ASP A 184 6.50 -4.55 21.46
C ASP A 184 5.80 -5.91 21.32
N PHE A 185 4.82 -5.99 20.41
CA PHE A 185 4.12 -7.24 20.09
C PHE A 185 5.06 -8.29 19.49
N LEU A 186 5.91 -7.91 18.52
CA LEU A 186 6.83 -8.85 17.88
C LEU A 186 7.91 -9.35 18.86
N ASP A 187 8.28 -8.53 19.84
CA ASP A 187 9.18 -8.94 20.92
C ASP A 187 8.53 -9.98 21.84
N GLN A 188 7.20 -9.94 22.07
CA GLN A 188 6.50 -11.01 22.80
C GLN A 188 6.58 -12.37 22.10
N LEU A 189 6.75 -12.38 20.77
CA LEU A 189 6.85 -13.61 19.97
C LEU A 189 8.25 -14.23 19.96
N ARG A 190 9.26 -13.50 20.43
CA ARG A 190 10.62 -14.01 20.56
C ARG A 190 10.71 -14.89 21.80
N ASP A 191 10.39 -16.17 21.63
CA ASP A 191 10.87 -17.20 22.55
C ASP A 191 12.31 -17.54 22.17
N VAL A 192 13.26 -16.94 22.90
CA VAL A 192 14.62 -17.49 23.01
C VAL A 192 14.60 -18.39 24.24
N PRO A 193 14.68 -19.72 24.10
CA PRO A 193 14.97 -20.58 25.23
C PRO A 193 16.35 -20.21 25.77
N ASP A 194 16.44 -19.80 27.03
CA ASP A 194 17.72 -19.50 27.72
C ASP A 194 18.51 -20.77 28.10
N GLU A 195 18.17 -21.93 27.54
CA GLU A 195 18.82 -23.20 27.90
C GLU A 195 19.64 -23.76 26.73
N LEU A 196 20.93 -23.40 26.73
CA LEU A 196 22.03 -24.21 26.18
C LEU A 196 23.02 -24.53 27.30
#